data_AF-A0A392N752-F1
#
_entry.id   AF-A0A392N752-F1
#
_cell.length_a   1.000
_cell.length_b   1.000
_cell.length_c   1.000
_cell.angle_alpha   90.00
_cell.angle_beta   90.00
_cell.angle_gamma   90.00
#
_symmetry.space_group_name_H-M   'P 1'
#
loop_
_entity.id
_entity.type
_entity.pdbx_description
1 polymer ?
#
loop_
_entity_poly.entity_id
_entity_poly.type
_entity_poly.pdbx_seq_one_letter_code
_entity_poly.pdbx_strand_id
1 'polypeptide(L)'
;VEQLHKIFKLCGSPSEEYWKKLKLPHATIFKPQQSYKRCISETFKNFPPSSLPLIETLLTIDPDERLTAIAALHSELFTTKPYACVPSSLPKYPPSKEMDAKLRDEEARRLRAAGRANADGVKKSRPRERVGRGLPIPDANAE
;
A
#
# COMPACT_ATOMS: atom_id res chain seq x y z
N VAL A 1 1.24 -18.68 4.32
CA VAL A 1 1.82 -19.16 5.60
C VAL A 1 2.68 -18.09 6.28
N GLU A 2 3.50 -17.34 5.53
CA GLU A 2 4.40 -16.30 6.10
C GLU A 2 3.69 -15.26 7.00
N GLN A 3 2.48 -14.81 6.62
CA GLN A 3 1.75 -13.82 7.41
C GLN A 3 1.35 -14.34 8.80
N LEU A 4 0.89 -15.60 8.90
CA LEU A 4 0.54 -16.19 10.19
C LEU A 4 1.76 -16.33 11.10
N HIS A 5 2.91 -16.70 10.53
CA HIS A 5 4.16 -16.72 11.27
C HIS A 5 4.52 -15.34 11.83
N LYS A 6 4.38 -14.26 11.03
CA LYS A 6 4.58 -12.88 11.50
C LYS A 6 3.62 -12.51 12.63
N ILE A 7 2.34 -12.88 12.49
CA ILE A 7 1.32 -12.64 13.51
C ILE A 7 1.68 -13.36 14.81
N PHE A 8 1.98 -14.66 14.77
CA PHE A 8 2.29 -15.45 15.97
C PHE A 8 3.59 -15.02 16.63
N LYS A 9 4.58 -14.60 15.85
CA LYS A 9 5.83 -14.06 16.40
C LYS A 9 5.59 -12.82 17.28
N LEU A 10 4.60 -11.99 16.93
CA LEU A 10 4.21 -10.81 17.72
C LEU A 10 3.21 -11.15 18.84
N CYS A 11 2.10 -11.79 18.47
CA CYS A 11 0.93 -11.97 19.33
C CYS A 11 1.02 -13.21 20.24
N GLY A 12 2.00 -14.08 20.01
CA GLY A 12 2.14 -15.40 20.61
C GLY A 12 1.50 -16.50 19.76
N SER A 13 1.86 -17.76 20.03
CA SER A 13 1.13 -18.89 19.42
C SER A 13 -0.23 -19.08 20.08
N PRO A 14 -1.28 -19.46 19.33
CA PRO A 14 -2.60 -19.73 19.92
C PRO A 14 -2.55 -20.97 20.82
N SER A 15 -3.44 -21.02 21.82
CA SER A 15 -3.59 -22.15 22.73
C SER A 15 -4.12 -23.40 22.02
N GLU A 16 -3.92 -24.58 22.62
CA GLU A 16 -4.48 -25.83 22.09
C GLU A 16 -6.02 -25.80 22.07
N GLU A 17 -6.63 -25.14 23.04
CA GLU A 17 -8.07 -24.94 23.13
C GLU A 17 -8.60 -24.14 21.95
N TYR A 18 -7.88 -23.09 21.54
CA TYR A 18 -8.22 -22.31 20.35
C TYR A 18 -8.22 -23.19 19.10
N TRP A 19 -7.18 -24.01 18.90
CA TRP A 19 -7.09 -24.92 17.75
C TRP A 19 -8.18 -26.00 17.74
N LYS A 20 -8.59 -26.50 18.91
CA LYS A 20 -9.71 -27.45 19.04
C LYS A 20 -11.06 -26.83 18.68
N LYS A 21 -11.27 -25.56 19.05
CA LYS A 21 -12.48 -24.80 18.67
C LYS A 21 -12.50 -24.46 17.19
N LEU A 22 -11.33 -24.28 16.57
CA LEU A 22 -11.17 -23.89 15.17
C LEU A 22 -11.65 -25.00 14.23
N LYS A 23 -12.91 -24.93 13.79
CA LYS A 23 -13.49 -25.84 12.79
C LYS A 23 -13.03 -25.51 11.37
N LEU A 24 -11.71 -25.35 11.16
CA LEU A 24 -11.16 -25.06 9.84
C LEU A 24 -10.56 -26.31 9.21
N PRO A 25 -10.88 -26.63 7.95
CA PRO A 25 -10.19 -27.67 7.22
C PRO A 25 -8.70 -27.32 7.15
N HIS A 26 -7.85 -28.31 7.45
CA HIS A 26 -6.39 -28.18 7.45
C HIS A 26 -5.79 -27.19 8.47
N ALA A 27 -6.48 -26.91 9.58
CA ALA A 27 -5.97 -26.03 10.65
C ALA A 27 -4.55 -26.41 11.15
N THR A 28 -4.22 -27.70 11.14
CA THR A 28 -2.92 -28.23 11.56
C THR A 28 -1.75 -27.80 10.66
N ILE A 29 -1.99 -27.47 9.38
CA ILE A 29 -0.96 -26.95 8.45
C ILE A 29 -0.47 -25.56 8.91
N PHE A 30 -1.31 -24.82 9.61
CA PHE A 30 -1.01 -23.48 10.09
C PHE A 30 -0.48 -23.45 11.52
N LYS A 31 -0.51 -24.58 12.23
CA LYS A 31 0.01 -24.68 13.59
C LYS A 31 1.53 -24.57 13.54
N PRO A 32 2.13 -23.56 14.21
CA PRO A 32 3.57 -23.40 14.19
C PRO A 32 4.25 -24.56 14.92
N GLN A 33 5.38 -25.03 14.37
CA GLN A 33 6.18 -26.12 14.95
C GLN A 33 6.77 -25.75 16.32
N GLN A 34 7.10 -24.47 16.52
CA GLN A 34 7.56 -23.92 17.79
C GLN A 34 6.55 -22.90 18.29
N SER A 35 6.25 -22.92 19.59
CA SER A 35 5.40 -21.91 20.21
C SER A 35 6.14 -20.58 20.32
N TYR A 36 5.49 -19.50 19.89
CA TYR A 36 5.97 -18.15 20.08
C TYR A 36 5.45 -17.59 21.39
N LYS A 37 6.33 -16.95 22.16
CA LYS A 37 5.93 -16.08 23.26
C LYS A 37 5.36 -14.78 22.68
N ARG A 38 4.27 -14.31 23.27
CA ARG A 38 3.73 -12.97 22.99
C ARG A 38 4.76 -11.90 23.37
N CYS A 39 4.98 -10.94 22.48
CA CYS A 39 6.00 -9.88 22.66
C CYS A 39 5.49 -8.46 22.36
N ILE A 40 4.19 -8.22 22.54
CA ILE A 40 3.55 -6.92 22.28
C ILE A 40 4.12 -5.84 23.19
N SER A 41 4.23 -6.09 24.49
CA SER A 41 4.72 -5.10 25.46
C SER A 41 6.17 -4.72 25.18
N GLU A 42 7.02 -5.67 24.76
CA GLU A 42 8.40 -5.39 24.37
C GLU A 42 8.51 -4.67 23.02
N THR A 43 7.64 -5.01 22.06
CA THR A 43 7.64 -4.41 20.71
C THR A 43 7.16 -2.96 20.76
N PHE A 44 6.12 -2.68 21.53
CA PHE A 44 5.51 -1.35 21.65
C PHE A 44 5.93 -0.60 22.92
N LYS A 45 7.06 -0.97 23.54
CA LYS A 45 7.58 -0.35 24.78
C LYS A 45 7.78 1.16 24.73
N ASN A 46 7.92 1.73 23.52
CA ASN A 46 8.12 3.17 23.31
C ASN A 46 6.80 3.94 23.16
N PHE A 47 5.66 3.25 23.16
CA PHE A 47 4.35 3.88 23.06
C PHE A 47 3.91 4.40 24.44
N PRO A 48 2.94 5.33 24.50
CA PRO A 48 2.35 5.73 25.77
C PRO A 48 1.85 4.50 26.55
N PRO A 49 2.10 4.39 27.86
CA PRO A 49 1.65 3.24 28.66
C PRO A 49 0.14 2.97 28.55
N SER A 50 -0.68 4.03 28.42
CA SER A 50 -2.13 3.94 28.23
C SER A 50 -2.58 3.25 26.94
N SER A 51 -1.69 3.13 25.95
CA SER A 51 -1.99 2.46 24.67
C SER A 51 -1.80 0.94 24.73
N LEU A 52 -0.93 0.43 25.62
CA LEU A 52 -0.56 -0.99 25.64
C LEU A 52 -1.75 -1.91 25.91
N PRO A 53 -2.62 -1.64 26.91
CA PRO A 53 -3.80 -2.48 27.16
C PRO A 53 -4.75 -2.54 25.95
N LEU A 54 -4.90 -1.43 25.22
CA LEU A 54 -5.73 -1.40 24.02
C LEU A 54 -5.10 -2.22 22.88
N ILE A 55 -3.80 -2.08 22.64
CA ILE A 55 -3.10 -2.86 21.60
C ILE A 55 -3.18 -4.36 21.93
N GLU A 56 -3.00 -4.72 23.20
CA GLU A 56 -3.05 -6.12 23.63
C GLU A 56 -4.40 -6.75 23.33
N THR A 57 -5.49 -6.06 23.65
CA THR A 57 -6.84 -6.56 23.42
C THR A 57 -7.25 -6.57 21.95
N LEU A 58 -6.86 -5.58 21.16
CA LEU A 58 -7.15 -5.54 19.71
C LEU A 58 -6.41 -6.62 18.93
N LEU A 59 -5.19 -6.97 19.37
CA LEU A 59 -4.34 -8.01 18.76
C LEU A 59 -4.47 -9.37 19.45
N THR A 60 -5.55 -9.61 20.21
CA THR A 60 -5.87 -10.94 20.72
C THR A 60 -6.22 -11.88 19.56
N ILE A 61 -5.64 -13.09 19.59
CA ILE A 61 -5.83 -14.08 18.52
C ILE A 61 -7.23 -14.68 18.57
N ASP A 62 -7.69 -15.05 19.77
CA ASP A 62 -9.07 -15.51 19.98
C ASP A 62 -10.03 -14.33 19.73
N PRO A 63 -10.92 -14.41 18.72
CA PRO A 63 -11.88 -13.34 18.45
C PRO A 63 -12.88 -13.16 19.59
N ASP A 64 -13.18 -14.21 20.37
CA ASP A 64 -14.12 -14.13 21.50
C ASP A 64 -13.54 -13.30 22.66
N GLU A 65 -12.22 -13.25 22.78
CA GLU A 65 -11.48 -12.46 23.77
C GLU A 65 -11.10 -11.06 23.27
N ARG A 66 -11.32 -10.76 21.98
CA ARG A 66 -10.96 -9.48 21.38
C ARG A 66 -12.01 -8.42 21.72
N LEU A 67 -11.56 -7.23 22.13
CA LEU A 67 -12.48 -6.14 22.43
C LEU A 67 -13.24 -5.65 21.19
N THR A 68 -14.50 -5.26 21.41
CA THR A 68 -15.33 -4.61 20.40
C THR A 68 -14.91 -3.15 20.22
N ALA A 69 -15.33 -2.54 19.10
CA ALA A 69 -15.07 -1.13 18.84
C ALA A 69 -15.64 -0.22 19.95
N ILE A 70 -16.83 -0.54 20.47
CA ILE A 70 -17.47 0.23 21.55
C ILE A 70 -16.63 0.13 22.83
N ALA A 71 -16.22 -1.09 23.22
CA ALA A 71 -15.40 -1.28 24.40
C ALA A 71 -14.02 -0.61 24.27
N ALA A 72 -13.42 -0.64 23.08
CA ALA A 72 -12.14 0.01 22.80
C ALA A 72 -12.18 1.54 23.02
N LEU A 73 -13.29 2.20 22.69
CA LEU A 73 -13.46 3.65 22.91
C LEU A 73 -13.41 4.06 24.38
N HIS A 74 -13.70 3.13 25.31
CA HIS A 74 -13.61 3.36 26.75
C HIS A 74 -12.20 3.15 27.32
N SER A 75 -11.21 2.81 26.50
CA SER A 75 -9.83 2.65 26.97
C SER A 75 -9.20 3.98 27.38
N GLU A 76 -8.24 3.89 28.31
CA GLU A 76 -7.50 5.06 28.81
C GLU A 76 -6.83 5.88 27.69
N LEU A 77 -6.48 5.23 26.58
CA LEU A 77 -5.88 5.89 25.43
C LEU A 77 -6.74 7.06 24.90
N PHE A 78 -8.07 6.92 24.93
CA PHE A 78 -8.98 7.96 24.41
C PHE A 78 -9.42 8.97 25.47
N THR A 79 -9.21 8.68 26.76
CA THR A 79 -9.64 9.51 27.89
C THR A 79 -8.49 10.22 28.61
N THR A 80 -7.23 9.95 28.24
CA THR A 80 -6.03 10.57 28.81
C THR A 80 -5.41 11.60 27.87
N LYS A 81 -4.68 12.58 28.42
CA LYS A 81 -3.93 13.55 27.62
C LYS A 81 -2.68 12.89 27.02
N PRO A 82 -2.26 13.29 25.81
CA PRO A 82 -2.90 14.26 24.93
C PRO A 82 -4.15 13.68 24.24
N TYR A 83 -5.22 14.48 24.20
CA TYR A 83 -6.43 14.11 23.46
C TYR A 83 -6.19 14.13 21.95
N ALA A 84 -7.12 13.53 21.21
CA ALA A 84 -7.13 13.60 19.76
C ALA A 84 -7.04 15.07 19.28
N CYS A 85 -6.22 15.29 18.26
CA CYS A 85 -6.06 16.62 17.69
C CYS A 85 -7.37 17.08 17.04
N VAL A 86 -7.60 18.39 17.03
CA VAL A 86 -8.78 18.96 16.34
C VAL A 86 -8.71 18.66 14.84
N PRO A 87 -9.82 18.36 14.17
CA PRO A 87 -9.81 17.99 12.74
C PRO A 87 -9.13 19.03 11.83
N SER A 88 -9.21 20.32 12.20
CA SER A 88 -8.57 21.43 11.47
C SER A 88 -7.03 21.42 11.54
N SER A 89 -6.45 20.74 12.52
CA SER A 89 -4.99 20.60 12.68
C SER A 89 -4.41 19.42 11.89
N LEU A 90 -5.26 18.57 11.32
CA LEU A 90 -4.80 17.45 10.50
C LEU A 90 -4.21 17.96 9.18
N PRO A 91 -3.12 17.35 8.68
CA PRO A 91 -2.56 17.69 7.38
C PRO A 91 -3.58 17.44 6.26
N LYS A 92 -3.65 18.38 5.31
CA LYS A 92 -4.48 18.24 4.10
C LYS A 92 -3.67 17.47 3.05
N TYR A 93 -4.09 16.24 2.77
CA TYR A 93 -3.53 15.45 1.69
C TYR A 93 -4.32 15.66 0.40
N PRO A 94 -3.67 15.56 -0.77
CA PRO A 94 -4.39 15.44 -2.03
C PRO A 94 -5.30 14.19 -1.99
N PRO A 95 -6.40 14.15 -2.77
CA PRO A 95 -7.30 13.00 -2.79
C PRO A 95 -6.55 11.69 -3.07
N SER A 96 -6.40 10.87 -2.03
CA SER A 96 -5.61 9.63 -2.03
C SER A 96 -6.46 8.37 -2.09
N LYS A 97 -7.78 8.51 -2.28
CA LYS A 97 -8.65 7.36 -2.53
C LYS A 97 -8.13 6.67 -3.78
N GLU A 98 -7.77 5.40 -3.63
CA GLU A 98 -7.18 4.61 -4.70
C GLU A 98 -8.04 4.62 -5.96
N MET A 99 -9.37 4.59 -5.81
CA MET A 99 -10.31 4.72 -6.93
C MET A 99 -10.21 6.08 -7.63
N ASP A 100 -10.19 7.18 -6.88
CA ASP A 100 -10.12 8.53 -7.46
C ASP A 100 -8.76 8.78 -8.13
N ALA A 101 -7.68 8.23 -7.56
CA ALA A 101 -6.35 8.29 -8.17
C ALA A 101 -6.30 7.46 -9.48
N LYS A 102 -6.84 6.24 -9.46
CA LYS A 102 -6.95 5.38 -10.66
C LYS A 102 -7.76 6.03 -11.77
N LEU A 103 -8.91 6.63 -11.44
CA LEU A 103 -9.77 7.32 -12.41
C LEU A 103 -9.04 8.49 -13.08
N ARG A 104 -8.34 9.32 -12.30
CA ARG A 104 -7.53 10.43 -12.85
C ARG A 104 -6.38 9.93 -13.72
N ASP A 105 -5.68 8.88 -13.31
CA ASP A 105 -4.58 8.31 -14.09
C ASP A 105 -5.06 7.65 -15.38
N GLU A 106 -6.26 7.06 -15.38
CA GLU A 106 -6.89 6.52 -16.58
C GLU A 106 -7.33 7.64 -17.53
N GLU A 107 -7.98 8.68 -17.02
CA GLU A 107 -8.38 9.86 -17.79
C GLU A 107 -7.17 10.58 -18.40
N ALA A 108 -6.11 10.79 -17.61
CA ALA A 108 -4.86 11.37 -18.09
C ALA A 108 -4.20 10.52 -19.19
N ARG A 109 -4.26 9.18 -19.08
CA ARG A 109 -3.79 8.27 -20.14
C ARG A 109 -4.64 8.40 -21.41
N ARG A 110 -5.96 8.50 -21.30
CA ARG A 110 -6.87 8.70 -22.44
C ARG A 110 -6.58 10.03 -23.16
N LEU A 111 -6.43 11.12 -22.43
CA LEU A 111 -6.11 12.44 -23.00
C LEU A 111 -4.75 12.45 -23.71
N ARG A 112 -3.72 11.81 -23.13
CA ARG A 112 -2.39 11.66 -23.78
C ARG A 112 -2.46 10.84 -25.06
N ALA A 113 -3.26 9.77 -25.10
CA ALA A 113 -3.43 8.96 -26.29
C ALA A 113 -4.16 9.73 -27.40
N ALA A 114 -5.22 10.48 -27.06
CA ALA A 114 -5.95 11.33 -28.00
C ALA A 114 -5.08 12.46 -28.57
N GLY A 115 -4.23 13.08 -27.76
CA GLY A 115 -3.28 14.10 -28.21
C GLY A 115 -2.22 13.59 -29.18
N ARG A 116 -1.79 12.32 -29.07
CA ARG A 116 -0.85 11.70 -30.01
C ARG A 116 -1.49 11.40 -31.37
N ALA A 117 -2.73 10.92 -31.39
CA ALA A 117 -3.45 10.67 -32.63
C ALA A 117 -3.64 11.93 -33.50
N ASN A 118 -3.77 13.11 -32.87
CA ASN A 118 -3.87 14.38 -33.58
C ASN A 118 -2.53 14.91 -34.12
N ALA A 119 -1.38 14.47 -33.60
CA ALA A 119 -0.06 14.91 -34.06
C ALA A 119 0.43 14.14 -35.30
N ASP A 120 0.07 12.86 -35.44
CA ASP A 120 0.50 12.01 -36.56
C ASP A 120 -0.27 12.28 -37.87
N GLY A 121 -1.36 13.06 -37.84
CA GLY A 121 -2.14 13.45 -39.02
C GLY A 121 -1.55 14.60 -39.87
N VAL A 122 -0.51 15.29 -39.39
CA VAL A 122 0.09 16.47 -40.06
C VAL A 122 1.42 16.11 -40.74
N LYS A 123 1.41 15.11 -41.63
CA LYS A 123 2.47 14.91 -42.63
C LYS A 123 1.88 14.88 -44.03
N LYS A 124 1.34 16.01 -44.51
CA LYS A 124 1.00 16.20 -45.93
C LYS A 124 2.21 16.72 -46.71
N SER A 125 2.74 15.82 -47.55
CA SER A 125 3.51 15.99 -48.79
C SER A 125 3.92 17.42 -49.21
N ARG A 126 5.22 17.67 -49.28
CA ARG A 126 5.79 18.74 -50.15
C ARG A 126 5.99 18.17 -51.56
N PRO A 127 5.51 18.82 -52.64
CA PRO A 127 5.77 18.34 -54.00
C PRO A 127 7.20 18.67 -54.40
N ARG A 128 7.78 17.72 -55.13
CA ARG A 128 9.14 17.70 -55.66
C ARG A 128 9.22 18.53 -56.93
N GLU A 129 9.95 19.64 -56.91
CA GLU A 129 10.23 20.40 -58.13
C GLU A 129 11.58 19.96 -58.72
N ARG A 130 11.50 19.34 -59.91
CA ARG A 130 12.63 18.92 -60.74
C ARG A 130 12.91 20.02 -61.76
N VAL A 131 14.03 20.74 -61.62
CA VAL A 131 14.76 21.43 -62.70
C VAL A 131 16.20 21.56 -62.16
N GLY A 132 17.31 21.22 -62.81
CA GLY A 132 17.62 20.71 -64.13
C GLY A 132 19.15 20.88 -64.31
N ARG A 133 19.83 19.79 -64.70
CA ARG A 133 21.17 19.72 -65.35
C ARG A 133 22.40 20.38 -64.68
N GLY A 134 23.41 19.54 -64.43
CA GLY A 134 24.82 19.93 -64.46
C GLY A 134 25.71 19.14 -63.49
N LEU A 135 26.22 17.99 -63.92
CA LEU A 135 27.50 17.45 -63.44
C LEU A 135 28.57 17.91 -64.45
N PRO A 136 29.78 18.28 -64.00
CA PRO A 136 30.80 17.25 -63.80
C PRO A 136 31.71 17.43 -62.55
N ILE A 137 32.23 16.29 -62.10
CA ILE A 137 33.43 16.08 -61.25
C ILE A 137 34.56 15.74 -62.27
N PRO A 138 35.83 16.20 -62.18
CA PRO A 138 36.85 15.74 -61.21
C PRO A 138 37.87 16.85 -60.79
N ASP A 139 38.70 16.74 -59.76
CA ASP A 139 39.88 15.87 -59.53
C ASP A 139 40.23 15.93 -58.02
N ALA A 140 40.57 14.84 -57.31
CA ALA A 140 41.83 14.07 -57.31
C ALA A 140 43.09 14.86 -56.85
N ASN A 141 43.39 14.73 -55.54
CA ASN A 141 44.70 14.60 -54.87
C ASN A 141 45.82 15.68 -54.89
N ALA A 142 46.56 15.65 -53.77
CA ALA A 142 47.87 16.28 -53.43
C ALA A 142 47.81 17.78 -53.11
N GLU A 143 48.31 18.27 -51.97
CA GLU A 143 49.59 17.97 -51.30
C GLU A 143 49.47 17.98 -49.75
#